data_AF-A0A2Y9B330-F1
#
_entry.id   AF-A0A2Y9B330-F1
#
_cell.length_a   1.000
_cell.length_b   1.000
_cell.length_c   1.000
_cell.angle_alpha   90.00
_cell.angle_beta   90.00
_cell.angle_gamma   90.00
#
_symmetry.space_group_name_H-M   'P 1'
#
loop_
_entity.id
_entity.type
_entity.pdbx_description
1 polymer ?
#
loop_
_entity_poly.entity_id
_entity_poly.type
_entity_poly.pdbx_seq_one_letter_code
_entity_poly.pdbx_strand_id
1 'polypeptide(L)'
;MNERFPIARSRARSISRDAQNRPSKGRRAGLTPPSRRGGVTPALRGLAAALLLATPASADLATEWRDLQARCGAAIVRGAALDLSGLRERAPDFAYNRDVTDGTRRYVAPGAATVGGRLVPRNFEAPDGALRMRLIEHRTRPGTRAICEIVPRRALSREEADTLLAAYREMKRAALEQGGWQETPLRSDATVTREGMVTTAPNARDCPVIAQITVRAAEGDVRSSVSEMAGAPDCGGPSLLDRPAPPAPEGEDI
;
A
#
# COMPACT_ATOMS: atom_id res chain seq x y z
N MET A 1 3.47 -49.06 6.18
CA MET A 1 2.43 -49.79 5.40
C MET A 1 1.07 -49.26 5.87
N ASN A 2 0.55 -48.27 5.15
CA ASN A 2 -0.60 -48.35 4.22
C ASN A 2 -1.95 -48.37 4.97
N GLU A 3 -2.61 -47.23 5.13
CA GLU A 3 -3.48 -46.53 4.15
C GLU A 3 -4.94 -46.94 4.31
N ARG A 4 -5.84 -45.94 4.47
CA ARG A 4 -7.05 -45.67 3.67
C ARG A 4 -8.14 -44.99 4.51
N PHE A 5 -8.32 -43.69 4.29
CA PHE A 5 -9.58 -42.99 4.50
C PHE A 5 -10.11 -42.53 3.13
N PRO A 6 -11.39 -42.79 2.79
CA PRO A 6 -11.91 -42.51 1.46
C PRO A 6 -12.31 -41.05 1.24
N ILE A 7 -12.01 -40.59 0.03
CA ILE A 7 -12.36 -39.31 -0.57
C ILE A 7 -13.84 -39.30 -0.96
N ALA A 8 -14.62 -38.34 -0.45
CA ALA A 8 -15.97 -38.06 -0.93
C ALA A 8 -15.97 -36.88 -1.93
N ARG A 9 -16.70 -37.10 -3.01
CA ARG A 9 -16.63 -36.42 -4.31
C ARG A 9 -17.29 -35.04 -4.35
N SER A 10 -16.59 -34.15 -5.06
CA SER A 10 -17.10 -32.93 -5.70
C SER A 10 -18.29 -33.21 -6.63
N ARG A 11 -19.34 -32.39 -6.55
CA ARG A 11 -20.34 -32.22 -7.61
C ARG A 11 -20.50 -30.73 -7.91
N ALA A 12 -19.91 -30.33 -9.03
CA ALA A 12 -20.21 -29.11 -9.75
C ALA A 12 -21.69 -29.10 -10.19
N ARG A 13 -22.38 -27.97 -10.00
CA ARG A 13 -23.63 -27.68 -10.72
C ARG A 13 -23.34 -26.67 -11.81
N SER A 14 -23.55 -27.14 -13.03
CA SER A 14 -23.71 -26.37 -14.26
C SER A 14 -24.88 -25.40 -14.16
N ILE A 15 -24.70 -24.16 -14.60
CA ILE A 15 -25.82 -23.26 -14.91
C ILE A 15 -25.73 -22.92 -16.40
N SER A 16 -26.87 -23.16 -17.06
CA SER A 16 -27.10 -23.16 -18.49
C SER A 16 -26.84 -21.82 -19.17
N ARG A 17 -26.28 -21.92 -20.38
CA ARG A 17 -26.50 -20.97 -21.47
C ARG A 17 -27.91 -21.21 -22.01
N ASP A 18 -28.72 -20.16 -22.10
CA ASP A 18 -29.70 -19.97 -23.17
C ASP A 18 -30.34 -18.58 -23.07
N ALA A 19 -30.05 -17.74 -24.07
CA ALA A 19 -30.95 -16.69 -24.55
C ALA A 19 -30.40 -16.17 -25.89
N GLN A 20 -30.71 -16.92 -26.94
CA GLN A 20 -30.78 -16.38 -28.29
C GLN A 20 -32.02 -15.48 -28.37
N ASN A 21 -31.90 -14.25 -28.87
CA ASN A 21 -32.83 -13.80 -29.90
C ASN A 21 -32.27 -12.64 -30.74
N ARG A 22 -32.55 -12.74 -32.03
CA ARG A 22 -31.86 -12.10 -33.17
C ARG A 22 -32.77 -11.00 -33.77
N PRO A 23 -32.50 -10.43 -34.96
CA PRO A 23 -32.44 -8.98 -35.19
C PRO A 23 -33.62 -8.41 -36.00
N SER A 24 -33.67 -7.09 -36.16
CA SER A 24 -34.47 -6.44 -37.22
C SER A 24 -33.62 -5.47 -38.06
N LYS A 25 -33.50 -5.81 -39.35
CA LYS A 25 -32.99 -4.97 -40.44
C LYS A 25 -34.05 -3.93 -40.86
N GLY A 26 -33.59 -2.77 -41.35
CA GLY A 26 -34.09 -2.24 -42.63
C GLY A 26 -34.44 -0.75 -42.72
N ARG A 27 -33.64 -0.01 -43.51
CA ARG A 27 -33.96 0.98 -44.60
C ARG A 27 -32.84 2.05 -44.64
N ARG A 28 -31.95 2.09 -45.66
CA ARG A 28 -32.03 2.76 -47.00
C ARG A 28 -32.58 4.21 -46.92
N ALA A 29 -32.09 5.23 -47.62
CA ALA A 29 -30.94 5.51 -48.50
C ALA A 29 -31.01 7.02 -48.90
N GLY A 30 -29.89 7.63 -49.32
CA GLY A 30 -29.81 8.85 -50.15
C GLY A 30 -29.83 10.20 -49.40
N LEU A 31 -29.24 11.31 -49.85
CA LEU A 31 -28.36 11.65 -50.98
C LEU A 31 -27.99 13.14 -50.79
N THR A 32 -26.69 13.45 -50.58
CA THR A 32 -25.91 14.67 -50.98
C THR A 32 -26.37 16.13 -50.67
N PRO A 33 -25.45 17.13 -50.70
CA PRO A 33 -25.42 18.30 -49.79
C PRO A 33 -25.70 19.65 -50.48
N PRO A 34 -25.55 20.77 -49.74
CA PRO A 34 -24.95 21.96 -50.34
C PRO A 34 -23.71 22.47 -49.60
N SER A 35 -22.73 22.86 -50.41
CA SER A 35 -21.54 23.64 -50.07
C SER A 35 -21.88 25.12 -49.95
N ARG A 36 -21.35 25.82 -48.93
CA ARG A 36 -20.75 27.17 -49.09
C ARG A 36 -20.04 27.66 -47.82
N ARG A 37 -18.71 27.75 -47.97
CA ARG A 37 -17.79 28.84 -47.56
C ARG A 37 -18.15 29.69 -46.34
N GLY A 38 -17.24 29.71 -45.37
CA GLY A 38 -17.06 30.85 -44.48
C GLY A 38 -16.12 30.57 -43.31
N GLY A 39 -14.86 31.04 -43.41
CA GLY A 39 -14.19 31.66 -42.27
C GLY A 39 -13.24 30.81 -41.41
N VAL A 40 -11.94 31.09 -41.58
CA VAL A 40 -10.92 31.35 -40.53
C VAL A 40 -10.64 30.26 -39.47
N THR A 41 -9.47 29.62 -39.60
CA THR A 41 -8.63 28.93 -38.60
C THR A 41 -8.36 29.75 -37.31
N PRO A 42 -7.73 29.21 -36.25
CA PRO A 42 -7.95 27.97 -35.52
C PRO A 42 -8.08 28.29 -34.00
N ALA A 43 -9.23 28.07 -33.37
CA ALA A 43 -9.29 28.16 -31.91
C ALA A 43 -8.79 26.85 -31.32
N LEU A 44 -7.49 26.81 -30.98
CA LEU A 44 -6.96 25.93 -29.95
C LEU A 44 -7.96 25.96 -28.78
N ARG A 45 -8.75 24.91 -28.65
CA ARG A 45 -9.37 24.59 -27.37
C ARG A 45 -8.20 24.22 -26.47
N GLY A 46 -7.77 25.21 -25.69
CA GLY A 46 -6.77 25.05 -24.66
C GLY A 46 -7.14 23.82 -23.84
N LEU A 47 -6.30 22.79 -23.93
CA LEU A 47 -6.00 22.02 -22.74
C LEU A 47 -5.42 23.04 -21.76
N ALA A 48 -6.28 23.61 -20.93
CA ALA A 48 -5.88 24.05 -19.62
C ALA A 48 -5.44 22.78 -18.88
N ALA A 49 -4.20 22.36 -19.14
CA ALA A 49 -3.46 21.57 -18.19
C ALA A 49 -3.38 22.47 -16.96
N ALA A 50 -4.29 22.27 -16.01
CA ALA A 50 -4.14 22.76 -14.66
C ALA A 50 -2.89 22.08 -14.10
N LEU A 51 -1.74 22.63 -14.43
CA LEU A 51 -0.53 22.49 -13.64
C LEU A 51 -0.90 23.07 -12.28
N LEU A 52 -1.40 22.20 -11.39
CA LEU A 52 -1.40 22.44 -9.96
C LEU A 52 0.06 22.74 -9.61
N LEU A 53 0.40 24.03 -9.58
CA LEU A 53 1.66 24.48 -9.04
C LEU A 53 1.62 24.07 -7.58
N ALA A 54 2.28 22.97 -7.26
CA ALA A 54 2.40 22.50 -5.89
C ALA A 54 2.94 23.66 -5.06
N THR A 55 2.23 24.02 -3.99
CA THR A 55 2.76 24.97 -3.03
C THR A 55 4.09 24.43 -2.46
N PRO A 56 5.02 25.29 -2.01
CA PRO A 56 6.25 24.83 -1.38
C PRO A 56 5.97 23.86 -0.22
N ALA A 57 4.92 24.12 0.56
CA ALA A 57 4.47 23.21 1.62
C ALA A 57 4.08 21.81 1.09
N SER A 58 3.32 21.74 -0.01
CA SER A 58 2.97 20.47 -0.67
C SER A 58 4.21 19.74 -1.23
N ALA A 59 5.19 20.48 -1.75
CA ALA A 59 6.44 19.92 -2.26
C ALA A 59 7.34 19.35 -1.15
N ASP A 60 7.47 20.07 -0.04
CA ASP A 60 8.20 19.63 1.15
C ASP A 60 7.54 18.39 1.76
N LEU A 61 6.21 18.38 1.85
CA LEU A 61 5.42 17.23 2.32
C LEU A 61 5.64 15.98 1.45
N ALA A 62 5.64 16.13 0.12
CA ALA A 62 5.92 15.02 -0.79
C ALA A 62 7.35 14.49 -0.65
N THR A 63 8.31 15.38 -0.40
CA THR A 63 9.72 15.01 -0.21
C THR A 63 9.90 14.25 1.10
N GLU A 64 9.33 14.73 2.19
CA GLU A 64 9.30 14.04 3.49
C GLU A 64 8.63 12.66 3.36
N TRP A 65 7.49 12.57 2.67
CA TRP A 65 6.82 11.29 2.45
C TRP A 65 7.69 10.30 1.69
N ARG A 66 8.38 10.74 0.62
CA ARG A 66 9.27 9.87 -0.17
C ARG A 66 10.44 9.35 0.67
N ASP A 67 11.04 10.19 1.53
CA ASP A 67 12.12 9.78 2.44
C ASP A 67 11.64 8.69 3.41
N LEU A 68 10.53 8.95 4.12
CA LEU A 68 9.96 7.97 5.06
C LEU A 68 9.53 6.68 4.34
N GLN A 69 8.96 6.78 3.14
CA GLN A 69 8.54 5.64 2.34
C GLN A 69 9.74 4.82 1.88
N ALA A 70 10.85 5.45 1.51
CA ALA A 70 12.09 4.77 1.16
C ALA A 70 12.67 4.01 2.36
N ARG A 71 12.63 4.60 3.56
CA ARG A 71 13.06 3.94 4.81
C ARG A 71 12.18 2.74 5.16
N CYS A 72 10.84 2.91 5.13
CA CYS A 72 9.90 1.82 5.33
C CYS A 72 10.11 0.69 4.30
N GLY A 73 10.26 1.05 3.02
CA GLY A 73 10.52 0.13 1.93
C GLY A 73 11.84 -0.62 2.11
N ALA A 74 12.91 0.07 2.49
CA ALA A 74 14.20 -0.55 2.78
C ALA A 74 14.08 -1.59 3.90
N ALA A 75 13.45 -1.21 5.01
CA ALA A 75 13.33 -2.08 6.16
C ALA A 75 12.45 -3.31 5.87
N ILE A 76 11.26 -3.10 5.28
CA ILE A 76 10.29 -4.19 5.08
C ILE A 76 10.60 -5.01 3.84
N VAL A 77 10.92 -4.40 2.71
CA VAL A 77 11.12 -5.14 1.44
C VAL A 77 12.48 -5.83 1.41
N ARG A 78 13.51 -5.20 1.97
CA ARG A 78 14.89 -5.75 1.97
C ARG A 78 15.29 -6.40 3.29
N GLY A 79 14.44 -6.35 4.32
CA GLY A 79 14.75 -6.90 5.64
C GLY A 79 15.86 -6.14 6.38
N ALA A 80 16.12 -4.88 6.01
CA ALA A 80 17.12 -4.06 6.67
C ALA A 80 16.62 -3.57 8.05
N ALA A 81 17.55 -3.17 8.93
CA ALA A 81 17.17 -2.40 10.10
C ALA A 81 16.49 -1.09 9.69
N LEU A 82 15.51 -0.66 10.47
CA LEU A 82 14.79 0.58 10.24
C LEU A 82 15.72 1.77 10.48
N ASP A 83 15.91 2.59 9.45
CA ASP A 83 16.72 3.79 9.54
C ASP A 83 15.98 4.92 10.26
N LEU A 84 16.38 5.17 11.51
CA LEU A 84 15.82 6.21 12.37
C LEU A 84 16.62 7.52 12.35
N SER A 85 17.59 7.67 11.44
CA SER A 85 18.46 8.84 11.39
C SER A 85 17.67 10.14 11.25
N GLY A 86 17.85 11.07 12.18
CA GLY A 86 17.13 12.35 12.21
C GLY A 86 15.70 12.28 12.77
N LEU A 87 15.22 11.08 13.14
CA LEU A 87 13.90 10.89 13.73
C LEU A 87 13.99 10.75 15.25
N ARG A 88 12.98 11.25 15.96
CA ARG A 88 12.83 11.09 17.40
C ARG A 88 11.67 10.16 17.68
N GLU A 89 11.87 9.23 18.62
CA GLU A 89 10.78 8.42 19.12
C GLU A 89 9.81 9.28 19.94
N ARG A 90 8.52 9.01 19.77
CA ARG A 90 7.44 9.66 20.50
C ARG A 90 6.52 8.64 21.12
N ALA A 91 5.90 9.04 22.22
CA ALA A 91 4.81 8.27 22.78
C ALA A 91 3.70 8.08 21.73
N PRO A 92 3.07 6.90 21.69
CA PRO A 92 1.89 6.71 20.86
C PRO A 92 0.76 7.63 21.34
N ASP A 93 0.06 8.28 20.41
CA ASP A 93 -1.08 9.17 20.74
C ASP A 93 -2.18 8.41 21.51
N PHE A 94 -2.27 7.11 21.26
CA PHE A 94 -3.19 6.17 21.92
C PHE A 94 -2.59 4.76 21.84
N ALA A 95 -2.75 3.95 22.89
CA ALA A 95 -2.57 2.50 22.77
C ALA A 95 -3.68 1.98 21.84
N TYR A 96 -3.31 1.36 20.72
CA TYR A 96 -4.29 0.73 19.85
C TYR A 96 -4.95 -0.43 20.59
N ASN A 97 -6.22 -0.25 20.97
CA ASN A 97 -7.08 -1.35 21.40
C ASN A 97 -7.67 -2.01 20.16
N ARG A 98 -6.82 -2.46 19.25
CA ARG A 98 -7.30 -3.38 18.23
C ARG A 98 -7.30 -4.76 18.88
N ASP A 99 -8.40 -5.07 19.56
CA ASP A 99 -8.76 -6.47 19.69
C ASP A 99 -8.82 -6.99 18.25
N VAL A 100 -7.94 -7.93 17.93
CA VAL A 100 -7.96 -8.67 16.66
C VAL A 100 -9.14 -9.65 16.71
N THR A 101 -10.33 -9.16 17.02
CA THR A 101 -11.55 -9.94 17.18
C THR A 101 -12.54 -9.75 16.05
N ASP A 102 -12.34 -8.77 15.16
CA ASP A 102 -13.19 -8.63 13.97
C ASP A 102 -12.52 -9.22 12.71
N GLY A 103 -12.95 -10.43 12.37
CA GLY A 103 -12.75 -11.08 11.06
C GLY A 103 -11.42 -11.83 10.83
N THR A 104 -10.30 -11.38 11.37
CA THR A 104 -8.98 -12.03 11.15
C THR A 104 -8.63 -13.01 12.26
N ARG A 105 -9.52 -13.96 12.56
CA ARG A 105 -9.18 -15.15 13.36
C ARG A 105 -8.23 -16.02 12.54
N ARG A 106 -6.92 -15.84 12.73
CA ARG A 106 -5.92 -16.92 12.59
C ARG A 106 -4.57 -16.42 13.12
N TYR A 107 -4.29 -16.80 14.35
CA TYR A 107 -2.99 -16.91 15.02
C TYR A 107 -2.25 -15.61 15.39
N VAL A 108 -2.42 -15.20 16.65
CA VAL A 108 -1.36 -14.52 17.42
C VAL A 108 -0.90 -15.53 18.48
N ALA A 109 0.37 -15.93 18.44
CA ALA A 109 0.94 -16.95 19.31
C ALA A 109 1.34 -16.38 20.69
N PRO A 110 1.46 -17.23 21.73
CA PRO A 110 1.68 -16.79 23.11
C PRO A 110 3.05 -16.14 23.28
N GLY A 111 3.07 -15.07 24.06
CA GLY A 111 4.28 -14.28 24.29
C GLY A 111 4.58 -13.42 23.07
N ALA A 112 3.64 -12.58 22.61
CA ALA A 112 3.97 -11.28 22.05
C ALA A 112 4.24 -10.30 23.21
N ALA A 113 5.01 -9.22 23.02
CA ALA A 113 5.17 -8.18 24.05
C ALA A 113 3.80 -7.56 24.28
N THR A 114 3.06 -8.13 25.23
CA THR A 114 1.64 -7.91 25.45
C THR A 114 1.52 -7.34 26.84
N VAL A 115 1.27 -6.04 26.94
CA VAL A 115 0.57 -5.52 28.10
C VAL A 115 -0.91 -5.80 27.83
N GLY A 116 -1.40 -6.97 28.26
CA GLY A 116 -2.82 -7.35 28.14
C GLY A 116 -3.36 -7.59 26.72
N GLY A 117 -2.54 -8.11 25.79
CA GLY A 117 -3.02 -8.51 24.45
C GLY A 117 -3.04 -7.40 23.38
N ARG A 118 -2.53 -6.20 23.67
CA ARG A 118 -2.57 -5.03 22.77
C ARG A 118 -1.25 -4.80 22.04
N LEU A 119 -1.31 -4.60 20.72
CA LEU A 119 -0.18 -4.13 19.91
C LEU A 119 -0.04 -2.62 20.09
N VAL A 120 1.09 -2.17 20.63
CA VAL A 120 1.38 -0.75 20.82
C VAL A 120 2.33 -0.28 19.73
N PRO A 121 1.92 0.67 18.86
CA PRO A 121 2.80 1.22 17.85
C PRO A 121 3.96 2.01 18.47
N ARG A 122 5.11 1.98 17.80
CA ARG A 122 6.22 2.91 18.05
C ARG A 122 6.19 4.01 17.00
N ASN A 123 6.21 5.26 17.45
CA ASN A 123 6.09 6.43 16.59
C ASN A 123 7.44 7.14 16.48
N PHE A 124 7.82 7.52 15.26
CA PHE A 124 9.05 8.24 14.95
C PHE A 124 8.72 9.44 14.05
N GLU A 125 9.19 10.62 14.41
CA GLU A 125 8.96 11.85 13.66
C GLU A 125 10.20 12.75 13.67
N ALA A 126 10.42 13.48 12.57
CA ALA A 126 11.38 14.58 12.56
C ALA A 126 10.84 15.74 13.41
N PRO A 127 11.69 16.55 14.08
CA PRO A 127 11.24 17.65 14.94
C PRO A 127 10.20 18.56 14.27
N ASP A 128 10.50 18.98 13.03
CA ASP A 128 9.70 19.92 12.25
C ASP A 128 8.92 19.25 11.10
N GLY A 129 8.92 17.92 11.04
CA GLY A 129 8.25 17.16 9.98
C GLY A 129 6.73 17.26 10.06
N ALA A 130 6.03 17.23 8.92
CA ALA A 130 4.57 17.18 8.88
C ALA A 130 4.02 15.75 9.03
N LEU A 131 4.88 14.75 8.85
CA LEU A 131 4.55 13.35 8.86
C LEU A 131 5.20 12.62 10.04
N ARG A 132 4.67 11.43 10.29
CA ARG A 132 5.15 10.51 11.29
C ARG A 132 5.22 9.12 10.71
N MET A 133 6.32 8.44 10.96
CA MET A 133 6.47 7.02 10.72
C MET A 133 6.01 6.25 11.96
N ARG A 134 5.16 5.26 11.75
CA ARG A 134 4.64 4.38 12.80
C ARG A 134 5.01 2.96 12.46
N LEU A 135 5.81 2.34 13.34
CA LEU A 135 6.13 0.92 13.26
C LEU A 135 5.24 0.13 14.19
N ILE A 136 4.59 -0.90 13.65
CA ILE A 136 3.82 -1.88 14.41
C ILE A 136 4.48 -3.23 14.17
N GLU A 137 4.94 -3.87 15.23
CA GLU A 137 5.48 -5.22 15.19
C GLU A 137 4.62 -6.19 15.99
N HIS A 138 4.24 -7.31 15.38
CA HIS A 138 3.48 -8.37 16.03
C HIS A 138 4.28 -9.66 16.02
N ARG A 139 4.27 -10.41 17.14
CA ARG A 139 5.06 -11.64 17.22
C ARG A 139 4.44 -12.77 16.39
N THR A 140 5.31 -13.54 15.76
CA THR A 140 5.05 -14.76 15.00
C THR A 140 6.01 -15.86 15.46
N ARG A 141 5.87 -17.09 14.94
CA ARG A 141 6.82 -18.18 15.24
C ARG A 141 8.27 -17.83 14.89
N PRO A 142 8.59 -17.29 13.69
CA PRO A 142 9.96 -16.94 13.33
C PRO A 142 10.46 -15.61 13.94
N GLY A 143 9.66 -14.89 14.73
CA GLY A 143 10.07 -13.63 15.37
C GLY A 143 8.97 -12.60 15.42
N THR A 144 9.12 -11.49 14.69
CA THR A 144 8.10 -10.46 14.49
C THR A 144 7.73 -10.35 13.02
N ARG A 145 6.59 -9.75 12.77
CA ARG A 145 6.22 -9.20 11.47
C ARG A 145 5.92 -7.72 11.63
N ALA A 146 6.10 -6.96 10.56
CA ALA A 146 6.12 -5.52 10.61
C ALA A 146 5.12 -4.85 9.65
N ILE A 147 4.56 -3.74 10.13
CA ILE A 147 3.79 -2.75 9.38
C ILE A 147 4.46 -1.41 9.64
N CYS A 148 4.89 -0.72 8.59
CA CYS A 148 5.41 0.64 8.64
C CYS A 148 4.36 1.55 7.99
N GLU A 149 3.67 2.35 8.80
CA GLU A 149 2.70 3.35 8.34
C GLU A 149 3.35 4.73 8.33
N ILE A 150 2.98 5.56 7.36
CA ILE A 150 3.27 6.99 7.33
C ILE A 150 1.93 7.71 7.44
N VAL A 151 1.80 8.51 8.49
CA VAL A 151 0.57 9.21 8.84
C VAL A 151 0.87 10.69 9.09
N PRO A 152 -0.06 11.60 8.79
CA PRO A 152 0.15 13.01 9.04
C PRO A 152 -0.01 13.32 10.54
N ARG A 153 0.74 14.32 11.02
CA ARG A 153 0.68 14.79 12.42
C ARG A 153 -0.52 15.72 12.68
N ARG A 154 -1.18 16.17 11.60
CA ARG A 154 -2.39 17.01 11.60
C ARG A 154 -3.30 16.58 10.46
N ALA A 155 -4.54 17.06 10.47
CA ALA A 155 -5.38 16.96 9.27
C ALA A 155 -4.68 17.66 8.09
N LEU A 156 -4.63 16.98 6.95
CA LEU A 156 -4.11 17.53 5.71
C LEU A 156 -5.21 18.29 4.98
N SER A 157 -4.83 19.34 4.27
CA SER A 157 -5.69 19.96 3.27
C SER A 157 -5.93 18.99 2.10
N ARG A 158 -6.95 19.28 1.29
CA ARG A 158 -7.23 18.49 0.08
C ARG A 158 -6.04 18.48 -0.87
N GLU A 159 -5.38 19.62 -1.07
CA GLU A 159 -4.21 19.77 -1.93
C GLU A 159 -3.05 18.89 -1.46
N GLU A 160 -2.77 18.89 -0.16
CA GLU A 160 -1.72 18.06 0.44
C GLU A 160 -2.02 16.57 0.29
N ALA A 161 -3.28 16.17 0.51
CA ALA A 161 -3.69 14.78 0.35
C ALA A 161 -3.59 14.31 -1.11
N ASP A 162 -4.02 15.14 -2.06
CA ASP A 162 -3.90 14.87 -3.50
C ASP A 162 -2.43 14.83 -3.94
N THR A 163 -1.58 15.67 -3.35
CA THR A 163 -0.12 15.66 -3.60
C THR A 163 0.51 14.34 -3.15
N LEU A 164 0.19 13.85 -1.95
CA LEU A 164 0.69 12.56 -1.47
C LEU A 164 0.17 11.38 -2.31
N LEU A 165 -1.09 11.43 -2.76
CA LEU A 165 -1.64 10.44 -3.69
C LEU A 165 -0.91 10.45 -5.04
N ALA A 166 -0.61 11.62 -5.58
CA ALA A 166 0.15 11.75 -6.82
C ALA A 166 1.57 11.20 -6.67
N ALA A 167 2.26 11.50 -5.57
CA ALA A 167 3.59 10.97 -5.27
C ALA A 167 3.57 9.43 -5.15
N TYR A 168 2.53 8.87 -4.51
CA TYR A 168 2.33 7.42 -4.46
C TYR A 168 2.12 6.81 -5.84
N ARG A 169 1.29 7.42 -6.69
CA ARG A 169 1.04 6.96 -8.07
C ARG A 169 2.30 6.96 -8.92
N GLU A 170 3.14 7.97 -8.77
CA GLU A 170 4.45 8.06 -9.42
C GLU A 170 5.36 6.90 -8.98
N MET A 171 5.52 6.70 -7.66
CA MET A 171 6.28 5.58 -7.10
C MET A 171 5.72 4.23 -7.58
N LYS A 172 4.40 4.05 -7.55
CA LYS A 172 3.71 2.83 -8.01
C LYS A 172 4.05 2.54 -9.47
N ARG A 173 3.93 3.54 -10.35
CA ARG A 173 4.24 3.39 -11.78
C ARG A 173 5.68 2.91 -11.99
N ALA A 174 6.64 3.57 -11.36
CA ALA A 174 8.05 3.20 -11.44
C ALA A 174 8.31 1.77 -10.91
N ALA A 175 7.67 1.39 -9.80
CA ALA A 175 7.79 0.07 -9.21
C ALA A 175 7.21 -1.05 -10.10
N LEU A 176 6.09 -0.77 -10.79
CA LEU A 176 5.48 -1.70 -11.74
C LEU A 176 6.34 -1.85 -13.01
N GLU A 177 6.91 -0.75 -13.52
CA GLU A 177 7.82 -0.77 -14.68
C GLU A 177 9.10 -1.59 -14.41
N GLN A 178 9.57 -1.61 -13.15
CA GLN A 178 10.72 -2.42 -12.73
C GLN A 178 10.39 -3.91 -12.56
N GLY A 179 9.12 -4.31 -12.55
CA GLY A 179 8.68 -5.73 -12.50
C GLY A 179 8.78 -6.41 -11.12
N GLY A 180 9.30 -5.75 -10.09
CA GLY A 180 9.34 -6.27 -8.72
C GLY A 180 8.00 -6.21 -7.98
N TRP A 181 7.01 -5.54 -8.57
CA TRP A 181 5.70 -5.29 -7.99
C TRP A 181 4.59 -5.55 -9.01
N GLN A 182 3.43 -5.93 -8.50
CA GLN A 182 2.19 -6.06 -9.26
C GLN A 182 1.08 -5.23 -8.61
N GLU A 183 0.23 -4.64 -9.43
CA GLU A 183 -0.88 -3.84 -8.93
C GLU A 183 -1.85 -4.72 -8.11
N THR A 184 -2.32 -4.18 -6.99
CA THR A 184 -3.31 -4.84 -6.14
C THR A 184 -4.59 -4.03 -6.15
N PRO A 185 -5.72 -4.61 -6.62
CA PRO A 185 -7.00 -3.92 -6.60
C PRO A 185 -7.46 -3.74 -5.15
N LEU A 186 -7.47 -2.50 -4.68
CA LEU A 186 -8.05 -2.15 -3.38
C LEU A 186 -9.41 -1.49 -3.57
N ARG A 187 -10.37 -1.85 -2.72
CA ARG A 187 -11.72 -1.27 -2.77
C ARG A 187 -11.68 0.19 -2.33
N SER A 188 -11.93 1.07 -3.31
CA SER A 188 -12.25 2.48 -3.12
C SER A 188 -13.77 2.69 -3.09
N ASP A 189 -14.22 3.82 -2.55
CA ASP A 189 -15.61 4.28 -2.61
C ASP A 189 -15.66 5.80 -2.86
N ALA A 190 -16.85 6.41 -2.79
CA ALA A 190 -17.04 7.83 -3.06
C ALA A 190 -16.29 8.76 -2.09
N THR A 191 -15.90 8.27 -0.92
CA THR A 191 -15.27 9.03 0.17
C THR A 191 -13.83 8.61 0.45
N VAL A 192 -13.44 7.42 -0.01
CA VAL A 192 -12.12 6.82 0.24
C VAL A 192 -11.46 6.39 -1.06
N THR A 193 -10.29 6.95 -1.34
CA THR A 193 -9.40 6.45 -2.39
C THR A 193 -8.42 5.47 -1.78
N ARG A 194 -8.27 4.28 -2.38
CA ARG A 194 -7.26 3.29 -2.02
C ARG A 194 -6.52 2.79 -3.24
N GLU A 195 -5.20 2.79 -3.16
CA GLU A 195 -4.33 2.22 -4.20
C GLU A 195 -3.25 1.37 -3.55
N GLY A 196 -2.89 0.26 -4.21
CA GLY A 196 -2.00 -0.74 -3.64
C GLY A 196 -1.18 -1.46 -4.70
N MET A 197 -0.04 -1.98 -4.28
CA MET A 197 0.79 -2.90 -5.03
C MET A 197 1.39 -3.93 -4.08
N VAL A 198 1.60 -5.14 -4.58
CA VAL A 198 2.20 -6.25 -3.82
C VAL A 198 3.47 -6.69 -4.53
N THR A 199 4.47 -7.12 -3.78
CA THR A 199 5.70 -7.67 -4.36
C THR A 199 5.40 -8.94 -5.14
N THR A 200 6.15 -9.18 -6.22
CA THR A 200 6.03 -10.40 -7.02
C THR A 200 6.73 -11.60 -6.37
N ALA A 201 7.67 -11.33 -5.45
CA ALA A 201 8.35 -12.32 -4.62
C ALA A 201 8.29 -11.92 -3.13
N PRO A 202 8.42 -12.89 -2.20
CA PRO A 202 8.59 -12.58 -0.78
C PRO A 202 9.84 -11.73 -0.50
N ASN A 203 9.84 -10.99 0.61
CA ASN A 203 11.01 -10.28 1.11
C ASN A 203 12.04 -11.24 1.73
N ALA A 204 13.15 -10.70 2.25
CA ALA A 204 14.18 -11.46 2.97
C ALA A 204 13.72 -12.15 4.27
N ARG A 205 12.47 -11.91 4.70
CA ARG A 205 11.82 -12.51 5.89
C ARG A 205 10.68 -13.46 5.47
N ASP A 206 10.71 -13.92 4.22
CA ASP A 206 9.75 -14.82 3.58
C ASP A 206 8.30 -14.34 3.60
N CYS A 207 8.10 -13.03 3.67
CA CYS A 207 6.79 -12.39 3.67
C CYS A 207 6.44 -11.80 2.30
N PRO A 208 5.25 -12.09 1.75
CA PRO A 208 4.68 -11.22 0.71
C PRO A 208 4.50 -9.81 1.28
N VAL A 209 4.85 -8.77 0.52
CA VAL A 209 4.79 -7.38 0.99
C VAL A 209 3.78 -6.58 0.18
N ILE A 210 2.92 -5.82 0.86
CA ILE A 210 2.02 -4.85 0.24
C ILE A 210 2.47 -3.42 0.57
N ALA A 211 2.53 -2.57 -0.45
CA ALA A 211 2.59 -1.13 -0.30
C ALA A 211 1.24 -0.55 -0.72
N GLN A 212 0.71 0.40 0.05
CA GLN A 212 -0.60 1.00 -0.24
C GLN A 212 -0.70 2.43 0.28
N ILE A 213 -1.67 3.16 -0.26
CA ILE A 213 -2.12 4.45 0.25
C ILE A 213 -3.65 4.46 0.38
N THR A 214 -4.15 5.04 1.46
CA THR A 214 -5.56 5.34 1.69
C THR A 214 -5.70 6.85 1.91
N VAL A 215 -6.64 7.48 1.21
CA VAL A 215 -6.92 8.91 1.31
C VAL A 215 -8.41 9.12 1.56
N ARG A 216 -8.72 9.85 2.63
CA ARG A 216 -10.03 10.39 2.98
C ARG A 216 -9.94 11.91 2.96
N ALA A 217 -9.98 12.47 1.75
CA ALA A 217 -9.71 13.89 1.53
C ALA A 217 -10.64 14.83 2.31
N ALA A 218 -11.90 14.44 2.54
CA ALA A 218 -12.86 15.24 3.31
C ALA A 218 -12.52 15.29 4.81
N GLU A 219 -11.82 14.29 5.33
CA GLU A 219 -11.40 14.20 6.74
C GLU A 219 -9.95 14.70 6.94
N GLY A 220 -9.25 15.02 5.85
CA GLY A 220 -7.81 15.31 5.89
C GLY A 220 -6.96 14.12 6.33
N ASP A 221 -7.49 12.89 6.21
CA ASP A 221 -6.82 11.65 6.62
C ASP A 221 -6.10 11.03 5.42
N VAL A 222 -4.80 10.81 5.57
CA VAL A 222 -3.96 10.09 4.62
C VAL A 222 -3.16 9.04 5.39
N ARG A 223 -3.11 7.83 4.85
CA ARG A 223 -2.29 6.75 5.39
C ARG A 223 -1.59 6.03 4.26
N SER A 224 -0.27 6.12 4.24
CA SER A 224 0.57 5.26 3.41
C SER A 224 1.14 4.15 4.28
N SER A 225 1.35 2.96 3.72
CA SER A 225 1.97 1.87 4.46
C SER A 225 2.75 0.94 3.56
N VAL A 226 3.85 0.40 4.06
CA VAL A 226 4.52 -0.81 3.56
C VAL A 226 4.35 -1.87 4.64
N SER A 227 3.96 -3.09 4.27
CA SER A 227 3.52 -4.09 5.25
C SER A 227 3.76 -5.50 4.79
N GLU A 228 4.21 -6.35 5.71
CA GLU A 228 4.23 -7.80 5.49
C GLU A 228 2.81 -8.35 5.56
N MET A 229 2.35 -9.02 4.51
CA MET A 229 1.00 -9.57 4.39
C MET A 229 0.80 -10.77 5.31
N ALA A 230 -0.41 -10.90 5.87
CA ALA A 230 -0.76 -12.04 6.71
C ALA A 230 -1.13 -13.28 5.89
N GLY A 231 -0.86 -14.46 6.46
CA GLY A 231 -1.30 -15.74 5.87
C GLY A 231 -0.18 -16.74 5.61
N ALA A 232 1.09 -16.32 5.63
CA ALA A 232 2.25 -17.22 5.56
C ALA A 232 2.73 -17.58 6.98
N PRO A 233 2.75 -18.87 7.37
CA PRO A 233 3.13 -19.30 8.73
C PRO A 233 4.60 -19.08 9.06
N ASP A 234 5.46 -19.10 8.04
CA ASP A 234 6.91 -18.94 8.17
C ASP A 234 7.37 -17.49 7.92
N CYS A 235 6.44 -16.57 7.72
CA CYS A 235 6.73 -15.16 7.51
C CYS A 235 7.04 -14.44 8.84
N GLY A 236 8.17 -13.74 8.86
CA GLY A 236 8.66 -12.92 9.96
C GLY A 236 10.14 -13.13 10.22
N GLY A 237 10.70 -12.37 11.15
CA GLY A 237 12.11 -12.48 11.52
C GLY A 237 12.47 -11.60 12.71
N PRO A 238 13.76 -11.27 12.91
CA PRO A 238 14.19 -10.34 13.96
C PRO A 238 13.43 -9.01 13.90
N SER A 239 13.36 -8.31 15.04
CA SER A 239 12.72 -6.99 15.08
C SER A 239 13.43 -6.03 14.13
N LEU A 240 12.68 -5.19 13.42
CA LEU A 240 13.28 -4.20 12.51
C LEU A 240 14.03 -3.08 13.26
N LEU A 241 13.85 -3.01 14.57
CA LEU A 241 14.54 -2.08 15.46
C LEU A 241 15.83 -2.67 16.01
N ASP A 242 15.98 -3.99 15.90
CA ASP A 242 17.21 -4.66 16.26
C ASP A 242 18.19 -4.43 15.09
N ARG A 243 19.34 -3.82 15.38
CA ARG A 243 20.39 -3.73 14.36
C ARG A 243 20.87 -5.15 14.07
N PRO A 244 20.97 -5.59 12.81
CA PRO A 244 21.78 -6.76 12.53
C PRO A 244 23.18 -6.45 13.06
N ALA A 245 23.76 -7.39 13.81
CA ALA A 245 25.20 -7.34 14.04
C ALA A 245 25.87 -7.21 12.65
N PRO A 246 26.87 -6.32 12.48
CA PRO A 246 27.60 -6.30 11.23
C PRO A 246 28.07 -7.74 10.94
N PRO A 247 27.98 -8.21 9.69
CA PRO A 247 28.54 -9.51 9.35
C PRO A 247 29.99 -9.52 9.83
N ALA A 248 30.37 -10.54 10.60
CA ALA A 248 31.76 -10.75 10.91
C ALA A 248 32.51 -10.78 9.56
N PRO A 249 33.66 -10.10 9.42
CA PRO A 249 34.44 -10.23 8.21
C PRO A 249 34.71 -11.73 8.00
N GLU A 250 34.29 -12.26 6.85
CA GLU A 250 34.65 -13.62 6.46
C GLU A 250 36.18 -13.67 6.38
N GLY A 251 36.81 -14.37 7.34
CA GLY A 251 38.25 -14.65 7.28
C GLY A 251 39.10 -14.31 8.51
N GLU A 252 38.58 -14.36 9.74
CA GLU A 252 39.44 -14.66 10.89
C GLU A 252 39.11 -16.05 11.44
N ASP A 253 39.75 -17.04 10.83
CA ASP A 253 40.00 -18.33 11.46
C ASP A 253 40.75 -18.09 12.79
N ILE A 254 40.21 -18.62 13.89
CA ILE A 254 40.94 -18.81 15.16
C ILE A 254 41.53 -20.21 15.15
#